data_AF-A0A6G1AZP3-F1
#
_entry.id   AF-A0A6G1AZP3-F1
#
_cell.length_a   1.000
_cell.length_b   1.000
_cell.length_c   1.000
_cell.angle_alpha   90.00
_cell.angle_beta   90.00
_cell.angle_gamma   90.00
#
_symmetry.space_group_name_H-M   'P 1'
#
loop_
_entity.id
_entity.type
_entity.pdbx_description
1 polymer ?
#
loop_
_entity_poly.entity_id
_entity_poly.type
_entity_poly.pdbx_seq_one_letter_code
_entity_poly.pdbx_strand_id
1 'polypeptide(L)'
;QGLVSLKRSPDSQDENPCFLYLRGDPNGGEEIVSIGILSSARNMEVYLGEEYCGTSRGKNVCSDLDNSEHEIIFYKKYLQLESSSHACKIKLLSFGEKPCVFLSRVVVHMRQVSASSSTSSPALGSRIDLQRVQTIMESMGSKLSPGAQQLMDMVRFQQQ
;
A
#
# COMPACT_ATOMS: atom_id res chain seq x y z
N GLN A 1 -22.67 13.76 8.92
CA GLN A 1 -21.79 13.01 7.99
C GLN A 1 -22.03 11.52 8.25
N GLY A 2 -22.12 10.70 7.20
CA GLY A 2 -22.45 9.28 7.34
C GLY A 2 -21.30 8.49 7.94
N LEU A 3 -21.50 7.89 9.11
CA LEU A 3 -20.55 7.01 9.76
C LEU A 3 -20.82 5.56 9.33
N VAL A 4 -19.80 4.85 8.85
CA VAL A 4 -19.92 3.43 8.50
C VAL A 4 -19.37 2.58 9.65
N SER A 5 -20.16 1.63 10.14
CA SER A 5 -19.71 0.63 11.12
C SER A 5 -19.47 -0.70 10.42
N LEU A 6 -18.22 -1.14 10.39
CA LEU A 6 -17.81 -2.43 9.85
C LEU A 6 -17.74 -3.42 11.01
N LYS A 7 -18.64 -4.40 11.05
CA LYS A 7 -18.75 -5.38 12.15
C LYS A 7 -18.25 -6.75 11.69
N ARG A 8 -17.61 -7.48 12.60
CA ARG A 8 -17.25 -8.89 12.39
C ARG A 8 -18.52 -9.73 12.25
N SER A 9 -18.47 -10.73 11.37
CA SER A 9 -19.56 -11.71 11.26
C SER A 9 -19.61 -12.57 12.53
N PRO A 10 -20.78 -12.73 13.18
CA PRO A 10 -20.91 -13.56 14.39
C PRO A 10 -20.55 -15.03 14.14
N ASP A 11 -20.65 -15.52 12.90
CA ASP A 11 -20.40 -16.92 12.53
C ASP A 11 -18.92 -17.19 12.19
N SER A 12 -18.06 -16.17 12.22
CA SER A 12 -16.64 -16.32 11.88
C SER A 12 -15.81 -16.63 13.12
N GLN A 13 -15.38 -17.89 13.29
CA GLN A 13 -14.35 -18.25 14.29
C GLN A 13 -13.00 -17.59 13.99
N ASP A 14 -12.80 -17.18 12.74
CA ASP A 14 -11.53 -16.66 12.24
C ASP A 14 -11.32 -15.19 12.63
N GLU A 15 -10.19 -14.87 13.25
CA GLU A 15 -9.80 -13.50 13.67
C GLU A 15 -9.37 -12.65 12.46
N ASN A 16 -10.24 -12.57 11.45
CA ASN A 16 -9.91 -11.88 10.23
C ASN A 16 -9.89 -10.37 10.46
N PRO A 17 -8.78 -9.70 10.14
CA PRO A 17 -8.67 -8.27 10.26
C PRO A 17 -9.60 -7.58 9.25
N CYS A 18 -9.99 -6.35 9.56
CA CYS A 18 -10.89 -5.59 8.69
C CYS A 18 -10.12 -5.07 7.47
N PHE A 19 -10.53 -5.49 6.26
CA PHE A 19 -9.93 -5.05 5.00
C PHE A 19 -10.84 -4.11 4.23
N LEU A 20 -10.24 -3.11 3.57
CA LEU A 20 -10.85 -2.30 2.53
C LEU A 20 -10.15 -2.58 1.21
N TYR A 21 -10.92 -2.79 0.15
CA TYR A 21 -10.41 -2.97 -1.20
C TYR A 21 -10.79 -1.75 -2.02
N LEU A 22 -9.79 -1.04 -2.54
CA LEU A 22 -9.98 0.06 -3.46
C LEU A 22 -9.56 -0.41 -4.85
N ARG A 23 -10.41 -0.17 -5.83
CA ARG A 23 -10.17 -0.50 -7.23
C ARG A 23 -10.74 0.61 -8.11
N GLY A 24 -9.86 1.27 -8.86
CA GLY A 24 -10.22 2.18 -9.95
C GLY A 24 -10.62 1.41 -11.20
N ASP A 25 -11.22 2.11 -12.15
CA ASP A 25 -11.50 1.56 -13.48
C ASP A 25 -10.18 1.31 -14.23
N PRO A 26 -9.87 0.07 -14.64
CA PRO A 26 -8.68 -0.23 -15.44
C PRO A 26 -8.60 0.57 -16.74
N ASN A 27 -9.74 1.03 -17.27
CA ASN A 27 -9.79 1.85 -18.49
C ASN A 27 -9.82 3.35 -18.19
N GLY A 28 -9.91 3.74 -16.92
CA GLY A 28 -10.02 5.14 -16.50
C GLY A 28 -8.71 5.93 -16.64
N GLY A 29 -7.58 5.26 -16.88
CA GLY A 29 -6.28 5.91 -17.03
C GLY A 29 -5.80 6.64 -15.77
N GLU A 30 -6.38 6.34 -14.61
CA GLU A 30 -6.02 6.94 -13.32
C GLU A 30 -5.46 5.87 -12.39
N GLU A 31 -4.38 6.21 -11.71
CA GLU A 31 -3.76 5.34 -10.72
C GLU A 31 -3.73 6.01 -9.35
N ILE A 32 -3.94 5.21 -8.31
CA ILE A 32 -3.87 5.61 -6.91
C ILE A 32 -2.41 5.93 -6.58
N VAL A 33 -2.17 7.11 -6.00
CA VAL A 33 -0.84 7.54 -5.55
C VAL A 33 -0.74 7.69 -4.03
N SER A 34 -1.86 7.94 -3.36
CA SER A 34 -1.89 7.98 -1.90
C SER A 34 -3.29 7.78 -1.34
N ILE A 35 -3.33 7.34 -0.08
CA ILE A 35 -4.56 7.01 0.63
C ILE A 35 -4.58 7.73 1.98
N GLY A 36 -5.69 8.40 2.27
CA GLY A 36 -6.02 8.96 3.58
C GLY A 36 -7.26 8.29 4.19
N ILE A 37 -7.21 7.92 5.46
CA ILE A 37 -8.33 7.28 6.17
C ILE A 37 -8.58 7.95 7.52
N LEU A 38 -9.84 8.29 7.78
CA LEU A 38 -10.35 8.63 9.11
C LEU A 38 -11.19 7.46 9.62
N SER A 39 -10.66 6.73 10.60
CA SER A 39 -11.32 5.56 11.19
C SER A 39 -10.91 5.35 12.66
N SER A 40 -11.67 4.54 13.39
CA SER A 40 -11.33 4.16 14.78
C SER A 40 -10.14 3.21 14.88
N ALA A 41 -9.71 2.60 13.77
CA ALA A 41 -8.47 1.82 13.71
C ALA A 41 -7.25 2.75 13.86
N ARG A 42 -6.32 2.40 14.76
CA ARG A 42 -5.16 3.24 15.06
C ARG A 42 -4.11 3.17 13.97
N ASN A 43 -3.90 2.01 13.37
CA ASN A 43 -2.94 1.82 12.28
C ASN A 43 -3.66 1.33 11.01
N MET A 44 -3.03 1.56 9.87
CA MET A 44 -3.40 0.90 8.61
C MET A 44 -2.15 0.34 7.94
N GLU A 45 -2.28 -0.81 7.30
CA GLU A 45 -1.29 -1.40 6.40
C GLU A 45 -1.87 -1.38 4.98
N VAL A 46 -1.05 -1.07 3.99
CA VAL A 46 -1.48 -0.99 2.59
C VAL A 46 -0.67 -1.97 1.75
N TYR A 47 -1.38 -2.65 0.86
CA TYR A 47 -0.86 -3.68 -0.02
C TYR A 47 -1.26 -3.43 -1.48
N LEU A 48 -0.36 -3.75 -2.39
CA LEU A 48 -0.62 -3.84 -3.83
C LEU A 48 -0.63 -5.33 -4.22
N GLY A 49 -1.81 -5.89 -4.46
CA GLY A 49 -1.97 -7.34 -4.48
C GLY A 49 -1.65 -7.94 -3.11
N GLU A 50 -0.63 -8.79 -3.06
CA GLU A 50 -0.10 -9.39 -1.82
C GLU A 50 1.18 -8.69 -1.31
N GLU A 51 1.72 -7.73 -2.06
CA GLU A 51 2.94 -7.01 -1.69
C GLU A 51 2.64 -5.92 -0.65
N TYR A 52 3.40 -5.90 0.43
CA TYR A 52 3.30 -4.87 1.47
C TYR A 52 3.99 -3.58 1.02
N CYS A 53 3.26 -2.47 1.07
CA CYS A 53 3.76 -1.16 0.62
C CYS A 53 4.05 -0.21 1.77
N GLY A 54 3.43 -0.41 2.93
CA GLY A 54 3.71 0.43 4.07
C GLY A 54 2.63 0.42 5.15
N THR A 55 3.00 1.03 6.29
CA THR A 55 2.13 1.20 7.44
C THR A 55 2.03 2.68 7.80
N SER A 56 0.84 3.10 8.18
CA SER A 56 0.60 4.46 8.67
C SER A 56 -0.05 4.39 10.04
N ARG A 57 0.64 4.97 11.02
CA ARG A 57 0.12 5.18 12.36
C ARG A 57 -0.70 6.45 12.39
N GLY A 58 -1.94 6.32 12.84
CA GLY A 58 -2.89 7.43 12.86
C GLY A 58 -2.64 8.41 14.00
N LYS A 59 -2.85 9.69 13.70
CA LYS A 59 -2.92 10.76 14.70
C LYS A 59 -4.34 10.84 15.24
N ASN A 60 -4.48 10.89 16.56
CA ASN A 60 -5.77 11.03 17.22
C ASN A 60 -6.44 12.32 16.73
N VAL A 61 -7.71 12.21 16.39
CA VAL A 61 -8.61 13.32 16.13
C VAL A 61 -9.77 13.11 17.10
N CYS A 62 -9.89 13.99 18.10
CA CYS A 62 -11.03 13.96 19.00
C CYS A 62 -12.31 14.08 18.15
N SER A 63 -13.29 13.22 18.40
CA SER A 63 -14.62 13.42 17.85
C SER A 63 -15.61 13.50 19.00
N ASP A 64 -16.05 14.72 19.28
CA ASP A 64 -17.29 14.98 19.99
C ASP A 64 -18.44 14.53 19.07
N LEU A 65 -18.70 13.22 19.05
CA LEU A 65 -19.96 12.69 18.56
C LEU A 65 -20.94 12.74 19.73
N ASP A 66 -21.52 13.93 19.87
CA ASP A 66 -22.45 14.41 20.91
C ASP A 66 -23.78 13.63 21.04
N ASN A 67 -23.82 12.33 20.70
CA ASN A 67 -25.06 11.55 20.84
C ASN A 67 -24.95 10.02 20.81
N SER A 68 -23.81 9.42 21.16
CA SER A 68 -23.76 7.97 21.43
C SER A 68 -23.15 7.72 22.79
N GLU A 69 -23.71 6.78 23.55
CA GLU A 69 -23.32 6.40 24.91
C GLU A 69 -21.83 6.04 25.08
N HIS A 70 -21.04 6.00 24.00
CA HIS A 70 -19.61 5.70 23.96
C HIS A 70 -18.89 6.69 23.05
N GLU A 71 -17.86 7.36 23.58
CA GLU A 71 -16.96 8.22 22.81
C GLU A 71 -16.16 7.36 21.82
N ILE A 72 -16.31 7.62 20.52
CA ILE A 72 -15.54 6.92 19.48
C ILE A 72 -14.29 7.76 19.17
N ILE A 73 -13.11 7.23 19.48
CA ILE A 73 -11.87 7.90 19.08
C ILE A 73 -11.58 7.60 17.61
N PHE A 74 -11.36 8.65 16.81
CA PHE A 74 -10.89 8.51 15.43
C PHE A 74 -9.41 8.82 15.29
N TYR A 75 -8.80 8.19 14.28
CA TYR A 75 -7.42 8.41 13.91
C TYR A 75 -7.33 8.74 12.42
N LYS A 76 -6.71 9.88 12.11
CA LYS A 76 -6.36 10.25 10.74
C LYS A 76 -5.06 9.57 10.36
N LYS A 77 -5.10 8.78 9.28
CA LYS A 77 -3.97 8.05 8.70
C LYS A 77 -3.76 8.51 7.26
N TYR A 78 -2.52 8.51 6.80
CA TYR A 78 -2.13 8.85 5.43
C TYR A 78 -0.92 8.01 5.01
N LEU A 79 -0.96 7.46 3.81
CA LEU A 79 0.17 6.75 3.21
C LEU A 79 0.34 7.19 1.75
N GLN A 80 1.54 7.63 1.40
CA GLN A 80 1.97 7.83 0.02
C GLN A 80 2.51 6.50 -0.52
N LEU A 81 2.07 6.08 -1.70
CA LEU A 81 2.59 4.89 -2.35
C LEU A 81 3.89 5.22 -3.10
N GLU A 82 4.85 4.30 -3.04
CA GLU A 82 6.09 4.39 -3.82
C GLU A 82 5.84 4.16 -5.32
N SER A 83 4.95 3.21 -5.63
CA SER A 83 4.45 2.92 -6.97
C SER A 83 2.94 3.16 -7.04
N SER A 84 2.49 3.78 -8.11
CA SER A 84 1.06 3.99 -8.36
C SER A 84 0.38 2.69 -8.80
N SER A 85 -0.93 2.56 -8.56
CA SER A 85 -1.68 1.35 -8.89
C SER A 85 -3.17 1.62 -9.09
N HIS A 86 -3.83 0.82 -9.93
CA HIS A 86 -5.29 0.85 -10.07
C HIS A 86 -6.04 0.20 -8.90
N ALA A 87 -5.36 -0.59 -8.07
CA ALA A 87 -6.00 -1.25 -6.94
C ALA A 87 -5.06 -1.40 -5.74
N CYS A 88 -5.62 -1.28 -4.54
CA CYS A 88 -4.91 -1.57 -3.30
C CYS A 88 -5.83 -2.20 -2.25
N LYS A 89 -5.23 -3.01 -1.38
CA LYS A 89 -5.86 -3.63 -0.21
C LYS A 89 -5.35 -2.93 1.03
N ILE A 90 -6.25 -2.55 1.94
CA ILE A 90 -5.92 -1.79 3.14
C ILE A 90 -6.42 -2.55 4.35
N LYS A 91 -5.51 -2.93 5.24
CA LYS A 91 -5.82 -3.62 6.50
C LYS A 91 -5.93 -2.60 7.62
N LEU A 92 -7.07 -2.55 8.27
CA LEU A 92 -7.34 -1.66 9.41
C LEU A 92 -7.06 -2.40 10.71
N LEU A 93 -6.18 -1.82 11.53
CA LEU A 93 -5.72 -2.40 12.79
C LEU A 93 -6.23 -1.55 13.97
N SER A 94 -7.25 -2.05 14.67
CA SER A 94 -7.74 -1.48 15.93
C SER A 94 -7.05 -2.13 17.13
N PHE A 95 -7.00 -1.39 18.24
CA PHE A 95 -6.60 -1.93 19.54
C PHE A 95 -7.85 -2.44 20.26
N GLY A 96 -7.74 -3.62 20.87
CA GLY A 96 -8.76 -4.20 21.74
C GLY A 96 -9.85 -4.94 20.99
N GLU A 97 -10.45 -5.88 21.70
CA GLU A 97 -11.45 -6.90 21.33
C GLU A 97 -12.78 -6.35 20.75
N LYS A 98 -12.79 -5.11 20.27
CA LYS A 98 -13.97 -4.47 19.70
C LYS A 98 -14.36 -5.21 18.43
N PRO A 99 -15.61 -5.68 18.30
CA PRO A 99 -16.06 -6.45 17.14
C PRO A 99 -16.31 -5.57 15.92
N CYS A 100 -15.88 -4.29 15.93
CA CYS A 100 -16.14 -3.36 14.86
C CYS A 100 -15.09 -2.26 14.69
N VAL A 101 -14.98 -1.77 13.45
CA VAL A 101 -14.21 -0.59 13.07
C VAL A 101 -15.17 0.46 12.50
N PHE A 102 -15.04 1.68 12.98
CA PHE A 102 -15.81 2.82 12.49
C PHE A 102 -15.00 3.56 11.43
N LEU A 103 -15.61 3.80 10.27
CA LEU A 103 -15.01 4.50 9.14
C LEU A 103 -15.83 5.75 8.83
N SER A 104 -15.18 6.91 8.91
CA SER A 104 -15.82 8.22 8.70
C SER A 104 -15.47 8.80 7.33
N ARG A 105 -14.22 8.61 6.88
CA ARG A 105 -13.77 9.14 5.58
C ARG A 105 -12.67 8.30 4.97
N VAL A 106 -12.77 8.07 3.67
CA VAL A 106 -11.69 7.58 2.81
C VAL A 106 -11.41 8.66 1.78
N VAL A 107 -10.14 9.01 1.63
CA VAL A 107 -9.65 9.96 0.62
C VAL A 107 -8.62 9.22 -0.21
N VAL A 108 -8.79 9.21 -1.52
CA VAL A 108 -7.86 8.58 -2.45
C VAL A 108 -7.36 9.67 -3.37
N HIS A 109 -6.05 9.87 -3.40
CA HIS A 109 -5.47 10.76 -4.40
C HIS A 109 -5.05 9.90 -5.58
N MET A 110 -5.48 10.31 -6.77
CA MET A 110 -5.16 9.64 -8.03
C MET A 110 -4.37 10.56 -8.94
N ARG A 111 -3.60 9.96 -9.83
CA ARG A 111 -2.86 10.64 -10.91
C ARG A 111 -3.30 10.05 -12.23
N GLN A 112 -3.54 10.94 -13.21
CA GLN A 112 -3.77 10.53 -14.58
C GLN A 112 -2.47 10.02 -15.21
N VAL A 113 -2.51 8.82 -15.78
CA VAL A 113 -1.42 8.19 -16.51
C VAL A 113 -1.67 8.44 -17.99
N SER A 114 -0.91 9.37 -18.57
CA SER A 114 -0.91 9.56 -20.02
C SER A 114 -0.26 8.35 -20.70
N ALA A 115 -0.83 7.88 -21.81
CA ALA A 115 -0.31 6.79 -22.63
C ALA A 115 1.11 7.02 -23.23
N SER A 116 1.77 8.12 -22.90
CA SER A 116 3.09 8.52 -23.44
C SER A 116 4.27 8.30 -22.49
N SER A 117 4.10 7.61 -21.35
CA SER A 117 5.23 7.18 -20.53
C SER A 117 5.27 5.66 -20.41
N SER A 118 5.40 4.99 -21.56
CA SER A 118 6.01 3.67 -21.61
C SER A 118 7.52 3.79 -21.40
N THR A 119 7.95 4.31 -20.25
CA THR A 119 9.06 3.64 -19.58
C THR A 119 8.40 2.49 -18.84
N SER A 120 8.26 1.37 -19.56
CA SER A 120 8.09 0.07 -18.95
C SER A 120 9.17 -0.09 -17.88
N SER A 121 8.86 0.31 -16.64
CA SER A 121 9.56 -0.24 -15.49
C SER A 121 9.14 -1.70 -15.48
N PRO A 122 10.08 -2.64 -15.70
CA PRO A 122 9.75 -4.05 -15.67
C PRO A 122 9.10 -4.36 -14.32
N ALA A 123 7.92 -4.98 -14.37
CA ALA A 123 7.20 -5.43 -13.19
C ALA A 123 8.15 -6.19 -12.25
N LEU A 124 8.06 -5.89 -10.95
CA LEU A 124 8.75 -6.57 -9.85
C LEU A 124 8.46 -8.09 -9.93
N GLY A 125 9.36 -8.81 -10.59
CA GLY A 125 9.20 -10.19 -11.03
C GLY A 125 10.08 -10.52 -12.23
N SER A 126 10.54 -9.50 -12.97
CA SER A 126 11.50 -9.64 -14.03
C SER A 126 12.92 -9.81 -13.50
N ARG A 127 13.58 -10.86 -13.99
CA ARG A 127 15.04 -11.03 -14.11
C ARG A 127 15.84 -9.73 -13.93
N ILE A 128 16.87 -9.80 -13.08
CA ILE A 128 17.81 -8.69 -12.83
C ILE A 128 18.27 -8.13 -14.18
N ASP A 129 17.98 -6.84 -14.43
CA ASP A 129 18.47 -6.12 -15.60
C ASP A 129 19.96 -5.80 -15.40
N LEU A 130 20.77 -6.72 -15.90
CA LEU A 130 22.21 -6.67 -15.78
C LEU A 130 22.83 -5.49 -16.57
N GLN A 131 22.13 -4.96 -17.59
CA GLN A 131 22.60 -3.76 -18.30
C GLN A 131 22.43 -2.53 -17.41
N ARG A 132 21.28 -2.40 -16.75
CA ARG A 132 21.04 -1.29 -15.80
C ARG A 132 22.00 -1.31 -14.62
N VAL A 133 22.29 -2.50 -14.05
CA VAL A 133 23.29 -2.65 -12.99
C VAL A 133 24.67 -2.19 -13.47
N GLN A 134 25.04 -2.59 -14.70
CA GLN A 134 26.33 -2.22 -15.28
C GLN A 134 26.45 -0.70 -15.50
N THR A 135 25.40 -0.04 -15.99
CA THR A 135 25.37 1.43 -16.15
C THR A 135 25.49 2.18 -14.82
N ILE A 136 24.78 1.74 -13.78
CA ILE A 136 24.87 2.35 -12.45
C ILE A 136 26.29 2.20 -11.88
N MET A 137 26.87 1.03 -12.06
CA MET A 137 28.22 0.71 -11.59
C MET A 137 29.31 1.52 -12.30
N GLU A 138 29.19 1.68 -13.62
CA GLU A 138 30.08 2.53 -14.42
C GLU A 138 29.96 4.01 -13.98
N SER A 139 28.76 4.47 -13.62
CA SER A 139 28.55 5.84 -13.12
C SER A 139 29.12 6.11 -11.73
N MET A 140 29.30 5.07 -10.90
CA MET A 140 29.87 5.17 -9.55
C MET A 140 31.40 5.02 -9.52
N GLY A 141 32.05 4.77 -10.68
CA GLY A 141 33.51 4.69 -10.80
C GLY A 141 34.16 3.50 -10.08
N SER A 142 33.35 2.57 -9.56
CA SER A 142 33.80 1.41 -8.79
C SER A 142 33.71 0.14 -9.64
N LYS A 143 34.86 -0.53 -9.84
CA LYS A 143 34.88 -1.87 -10.45
C LYS A 143 34.38 -2.89 -9.43
N LEU A 144 33.58 -3.86 -9.86
CA LEU A 144 33.19 -4.98 -9.01
C LEU A 144 34.42 -5.70 -8.48
N SER A 145 34.29 -6.24 -7.27
CA SER A 145 35.24 -7.24 -6.82
C SER A 145 35.18 -8.46 -7.74
N PRO A 146 36.28 -9.21 -7.88
CA PRO A 146 36.30 -10.43 -8.71
C PRO A 146 35.17 -11.41 -8.37
N GLY A 147 34.82 -11.54 -7.08
CA GLY A 147 33.71 -12.39 -6.63
C GLY A 147 32.33 -11.87 -7.04
N ALA A 148 32.10 -10.56 -6.98
CA ALA A 148 30.82 -9.98 -7.41
C ALA A 148 30.65 -10.07 -8.94
N GLN A 149 31.74 -9.95 -9.71
CA GLN A 149 31.72 -10.17 -11.16
C GLN A 149 31.33 -11.63 -11.50
N GLN A 150 31.91 -12.60 -10.81
CA GLN A 150 31.60 -14.01 -11.02
C GLN A 150 30.14 -14.36 -10.71
N LEU A 151 29.56 -13.77 -9.65
CA LEU A 151 28.14 -13.93 -9.35
C LEU A 151 27.24 -13.34 -10.44
N MET A 152 27.60 -12.16 -10.97
CA MET A 152 26.87 -11.53 -12.08
C MET A 152 26.90 -12.40 -13.35
N ASP A 153 28.04 -13.00 -13.67
CA ASP A 153 28.19 -13.88 -14.83
C ASP A 153 27.44 -15.21 -14.64
N MET A 154 27.37 -15.73 -13.40
CA MET A 154 26.55 -16.90 -13.07
C MET A 154 25.05 -16.61 -13.23
N VAL A 155 24.59 -15.42 -12.82
CA VAL A 155 23.20 -14.98 -13.01
C VAL A 155 22.86 -14.80 -14.48
N ARG A 156 23.80 -14.29 -15.31
CA ARG A 156 23.64 -14.21 -16.78
C ARG A 156 23.36 -15.56 -17.40
N PHE A 157 24.14 -16.57 -16.99
CA PHE A 157 24.03 -17.92 -17.55
C PHE A 157 22.70 -18.60 -17.21
N GLN A 158 22.18 -18.40 -16.00
CA GLN A 158 20.88 -18.97 -15.59
C GLN A 158 19.67 -18.32 -16.27
N GLN A 159 19.87 -17.15 -16.89
CA GLN A 159 18.82 -16.44 -17.61
C GLN A 159 18.83 -16.70 -19.13
N GLN A 160 19.69 -17.58 -19.65
CA GLN A 160 19.58 -18.09 -21.02
C GLN A 160 18.74 -19.37 -21.06
#